data_AF-A0A7V4PBU4-F1
#
_entry.id   AF-A0A7V4PBU4-F1
#
_cell.length_a   1.000
_cell.length_b   1.000
_cell.length_c   1.000
_cell.angle_alpha   90.00
_cell.angle_beta   90.00
_cell.angle_gamma   90.00
#
_symmetry.space_group_name_H-M   'P 1'
#
loop_
_entity.id
_entity.type
_entity.pdbx_description
1 polymer ?
#
loop_
_entity_poly.entity_id
_entity_poly.type
_entity_poly.pdbx_seq_one_letter_code
_entity_poly.pdbx_strand_id
1 'polypeptide(L)'
;MRKLLLIAVASWLAGFAAAAEPGAHWAFQRPRRPPVPSTHWPGGAQQPIDAFLAERLAAEGLAPSPAADRATLLRRLSLALSGLPPTAEERAAYLADPAPDAYERVVDRLLASPRYGERMAVDWLDLARYADTHGYHSDSARVMWPWRDWVIDALNADLPFDQFTIEQLAGDLLPGPTTSQRVATGLHRNHMLNDENGAIPAEYLAEYVADRVATTGTIWLGLTLACARCHDHKYDPLSQREFYELVAFFHNVPENGLGGKTGNAPPTMAAPTRLQQAELERLTAEITAIEGRLAAREASADEELVAWCQREGKRAALTLPPPADALIALAFEGPPASADEPQAGRAAKIQGHPAWAAGKSGQALLCDGQTYVELPGVPVWGEGQPFTLAAWVFPTTGGTLPIAGRVDAAQEGRGFSLALENGRLALALVHAAGRDELVVRTPPLVQQRRWQHVAATYDGSGRAAGLRLYLDGKPVAAEPAATHLRGHIQGDEVLTIGRSNPESFFR
;
A
#
# COMPACT_ATOMS: atom_id res chain seq x y z
N MET A 1 -65.15 58.08 -16.26
CA MET A 1 -64.19 58.12 -17.39
C MET A 1 -62.86 57.55 -16.94
N ARG A 2 -62.29 56.62 -17.71
CA ARG A 2 -60.95 56.03 -17.54
C ARG A 2 -59.87 57.12 -17.63
N LYS A 3 -58.75 56.93 -16.92
CA LYS A 3 -57.38 57.04 -17.46
C LYS A 3 -56.38 56.45 -16.45
N LEU A 4 -55.95 55.21 -16.71
CA LEU A 4 -54.73 54.62 -16.16
C LEU A 4 -53.54 55.35 -16.80
N LEU A 5 -52.58 55.79 -15.99
CA LEU A 5 -51.28 56.26 -16.46
C LEU A 5 -50.25 55.18 -16.11
N LEU A 6 -49.87 54.39 -17.11
CA LEU A 6 -48.71 53.49 -17.07
C LEU A 6 -47.44 54.34 -17.14
N ILE A 7 -46.70 54.44 -16.05
CA ILE A 7 -45.31 54.90 -16.09
C ILE A 7 -44.43 53.64 -16.19
N ALA A 8 -43.84 53.47 -17.37
CA ALA A 8 -42.92 52.40 -17.68
C ALA A 8 -41.64 52.53 -16.84
N VAL A 9 -41.48 51.67 -15.84
CA VAL A 9 -40.19 51.38 -15.21
C VAL A 9 -39.53 50.26 -16.03
N ALA A 10 -39.12 50.57 -17.26
CA ALA A 10 -38.58 49.58 -18.19
C ALA A 10 -37.12 49.83 -18.63
N SER A 11 -36.41 50.81 -18.05
CA SER A 11 -35.12 51.24 -18.64
C SER A 11 -33.94 51.40 -17.68
N TRP A 12 -34.03 50.89 -16.44
CA TRP A 12 -32.94 51.03 -15.44
C TRP A 12 -32.46 49.71 -14.83
N LEU A 13 -32.79 48.56 -15.45
CA LEU A 13 -32.24 47.25 -15.07
C LEU A 13 -31.31 46.65 -16.13
N ALA A 14 -31.11 47.32 -17.28
CA ALA A 14 -30.22 46.84 -18.34
C ALA A 14 -28.72 47.09 -18.06
N GLY A 15 -28.36 47.73 -16.94
CA GLY A 15 -26.98 48.10 -16.61
C GLY A 15 -26.21 47.12 -15.72
N PHE A 16 -26.83 46.06 -15.20
CA PHE A 16 -26.21 45.20 -14.17
C PHE A 16 -26.09 43.71 -14.50
N ALA A 17 -26.46 43.27 -15.70
CA ALA A 17 -26.23 41.89 -16.13
C ALA A 17 -26.34 41.75 -17.64
N ALA A 18 -25.40 42.34 -18.39
CA ALA A 18 -24.99 41.70 -19.63
C ALA A 18 -23.75 40.88 -19.26
N ALA A 19 -23.93 39.58 -19.03
CA ALA A 19 -22.80 38.66 -19.11
C ALA A 19 -22.12 38.94 -20.46
N ALA A 20 -20.83 39.25 -20.45
CA ALA A 20 -20.09 39.41 -21.69
C ALA A 20 -20.30 38.14 -22.54
N GLU A 21 -20.47 38.30 -23.85
CA GLU A 21 -20.60 37.17 -24.78
C GLU A 21 -19.56 36.08 -24.43
N PRO A 22 -19.94 34.79 -24.33
CA PRO A 22 -19.01 33.71 -24.02
C PRO A 22 -17.75 33.78 -24.89
N GLY A 23 -16.58 33.94 -24.26
CA GLY A 23 -15.29 34.09 -24.96
C GLY A 23 -14.83 35.52 -25.25
N ALA A 24 -15.61 36.55 -24.93
CA ALA A 24 -15.19 37.95 -25.13
C ALA A 24 -14.13 38.42 -24.11
N HIS A 25 -14.12 37.85 -22.90
CA HIS A 25 -13.13 38.22 -21.88
C HIS A 25 -11.73 37.69 -22.23
N TRP A 26 -10.70 38.52 -22.07
CA TRP A 26 -9.33 38.22 -22.49
C TRP A 26 -8.77 36.92 -21.90
N ALA A 27 -9.21 36.55 -20.68
CA ALA A 27 -8.77 35.35 -19.99
C ALA A 27 -9.20 34.04 -20.68
N PHE A 28 -10.28 34.07 -21.48
CA PHE A 28 -10.77 32.91 -22.23
C PHE A 28 -10.33 32.93 -23.71
N GLN A 29 -9.47 33.87 -24.07
CA GLN A 29 -8.87 33.93 -25.40
C GLN A 29 -7.47 33.32 -25.37
N ARG A 30 -7.12 32.56 -26.40
CA ARG A 30 -5.78 31.98 -26.53
C ARG A 30 -4.72 33.09 -26.52
N PRO A 31 -3.76 33.09 -25.57
CA PRO A 31 -2.68 34.07 -25.57
C PRO A 31 -1.88 33.99 -26.86
N ARG A 32 -1.57 35.14 -27.46
CA ARG A 32 -0.68 35.26 -28.62
C ARG A 32 0.56 36.03 -28.17
N ARG A 33 1.75 35.53 -28.52
CA ARG A 33 3.01 36.21 -28.19
C ARG A 33 3.06 37.55 -28.94
N PRO A 34 3.03 38.70 -28.24
CA PRO A 34 3.14 39.99 -28.89
C PRO A 34 4.57 40.25 -29.38
N PRO A 35 4.76 41.12 -30.39
CA PRO A 35 6.08 41.63 -30.71
C PRO A 35 6.64 42.39 -29.50
N VAL A 36 7.93 42.20 -29.22
CA VAL A 36 8.62 42.92 -28.14
C VAL A 36 8.83 44.38 -28.58
N PRO A 37 8.44 45.38 -27.76
CA PRO A 37 8.68 46.80 -28.07
C PRO A 37 10.16 47.10 -28.28
N SER A 38 10.46 48.11 -29.11
CA SER A 38 11.82 48.62 -29.28
C SER A 38 12.23 49.60 -28.18
N THR A 39 11.33 49.92 -27.25
CA THR A 39 11.61 50.85 -26.14
C THR A 39 12.57 50.20 -25.16
N HIS A 40 13.67 50.88 -24.86
CA HIS A 40 14.68 50.36 -23.94
C HIS A 40 14.44 50.85 -22.52
N TRP A 41 14.72 49.98 -21.55
CA TRP A 41 14.75 50.38 -20.14
C TRP A 41 15.87 51.41 -19.91
N PRO A 42 15.60 52.51 -19.18
CA PRO A 42 16.65 53.45 -18.79
C PRO A 42 17.79 52.75 -18.03
N GLY A 43 19.01 52.79 -18.58
CA GLY A 43 20.17 52.06 -18.04
C GLY A 43 20.51 50.76 -18.78
N GLY A 44 19.75 50.39 -19.81
CA GLY A 44 20.16 49.36 -20.78
C GLY A 44 19.83 47.91 -20.42
N ALA A 45 18.90 47.66 -19.49
CA ALA A 45 18.39 46.32 -19.23
C ALA A 45 17.72 45.74 -20.50
N GLN A 46 17.99 44.46 -20.80
CA GLN A 46 17.71 43.84 -22.10
C GLN A 46 16.65 42.73 -22.05
N GLN A 47 15.98 42.51 -20.91
CA GLN A 47 14.95 41.46 -20.88
C GLN A 47 13.70 41.94 -21.62
N PRO A 48 13.00 41.06 -22.37
CA PRO A 48 11.79 41.44 -23.10
C PRO A 48 10.74 42.13 -22.22
N ILE A 49 10.61 41.70 -20.96
CA ILE A 49 9.66 42.30 -19.99
C ILE A 49 10.00 43.76 -19.70
N ASP A 50 11.28 44.12 -19.63
CA ASP A 50 11.72 45.48 -19.37
C ASP A 50 11.31 46.42 -20.51
N ALA A 51 11.28 45.93 -21.75
CA ALA A 51 10.86 46.70 -22.91
C ALA A 51 9.36 47.07 -22.85
N PHE A 52 8.51 46.11 -22.44
CA PHE A 52 7.08 46.36 -22.23
C PHE A 52 6.83 47.35 -21.09
N LEU A 53 7.58 47.23 -19.98
CA LEU A 53 7.46 48.17 -18.87
C LEU A 53 7.96 49.57 -19.26
N ALA A 54 9.08 49.65 -19.99
CA ALA A 54 9.64 50.92 -20.46
C ALA A 54 8.69 51.63 -21.43
N GLU A 55 8.09 50.91 -22.37
CA GLU A 55 7.06 51.46 -23.26
C GLU A 55 5.88 52.02 -22.46
N ARG A 56 5.38 51.28 -21.46
CA ARG A 56 4.26 51.72 -20.63
C ARG A 56 4.62 52.96 -19.80
N LEU A 57 5.81 52.97 -19.17
CA LEU A 57 6.28 54.12 -18.39
C LEU A 57 6.45 55.36 -19.26
N ALA A 58 7.04 55.22 -20.45
CA ALA A 58 7.21 56.32 -21.40
C ALA A 58 5.86 56.90 -21.85
N ALA A 59 4.88 56.05 -22.14
CA ALA A 59 3.53 56.47 -22.51
C ALA A 59 2.82 57.27 -21.39
N GLU A 60 3.10 56.93 -20.13
CA GLU A 60 2.55 57.61 -18.94
C GLU A 60 3.42 58.80 -18.46
N GLY A 61 4.53 59.10 -19.15
CA GLY A 61 5.46 60.16 -18.74
C GLY A 61 6.16 59.89 -17.40
N LEU A 62 6.30 58.62 -17.02
CA LEU A 62 6.94 58.18 -15.78
C LEU A 62 8.36 57.68 -16.04
N ALA A 63 9.23 57.81 -15.04
CA ALA A 63 10.55 57.22 -15.02
C ALA A 63 10.61 56.09 -13.97
N PRO A 64 11.47 55.07 -14.17
CA PRO A 64 11.72 54.08 -13.14
C PRO A 64 12.23 54.70 -11.84
N SER A 65 11.85 54.10 -10.72
CA SER A 65 12.43 54.44 -9.41
C SER A 65 13.94 54.17 -9.40
N PRO A 66 14.73 54.95 -8.64
CA PRO A 66 16.15 54.66 -8.47
C PRO A 66 16.35 53.26 -7.85
N ALA A 67 17.44 52.60 -8.23
CA ALA A 67 17.83 51.32 -7.64
C ALA A 67 18.02 51.47 -6.13
N ALA A 68 17.56 50.47 -5.37
CA ALA A 68 17.77 50.44 -3.93
C ALA A 68 19.27 50.25 -3.61
N ASP A 69 19.71 50.71 -2.44
CA ASP A 69 21.08 50.49 -2.00
C ASP A 69 21.38 48.99 -1.80
N ARG A 70 22.66 48.62 -1.87
CA ARG A 70 23.10 47.22 -1.79
C ARG A 70 22.58 46.50 -0.54
N ALA A 71 22.57 47.14 0.63
CA ALA A 71 22.11 46.49 1.86
C ALA A 71 20.60 46.23 1.82
N THR A 72 19.82 47.17 1.28
CA THR A 72 18.38 46.99 1.06
C THR A 72 18.08 45.89 0.05
N LEU A 73 18.82 45.83 -1.07
CA LEU A 73 18.67 44.77 -2.08
C LEU A 73 18.92 43.39 -1.49
N LEU A 74 20.04 43.22 -0.75
CA LEU A 74 20.34 41.95 -0.09
C LEU A 74 19.24 41.55 0.88
N ARG A 75 18.77 42.47 1.73
CA ARG A 75 17.69 42.19 2.69
C ARG A 75 16.41 41.73 2.00
N ARG A 76 15.98 42.44 0.95
CA ARG A 76 14.77 42.10 0.19
C ARG A 76 14.91 40.74 -0.47
N LEU A 77 16.06 40.47 -1.09
CA LEU A 77 16.32 39.21 -1.77
C LEU A 77 16.34 38.04 -0.79
N SER A 78 17.03 38.16 0.35
CA SER A 78 17.05 37.12 1.39
C SER A 78 15.65 36.84 1.95
N LEU A 79 14.86 37.87 2.24
CA LEU A 79 13.50 37.68 2.73
C LEU A 79 12.58 37.05 1.67
N ALA A 80 12.69 37.48 0.42
CA ALA A 80 11.88 36.95 -0.67
C ALA A 80 12.21 35.48 -0.95
N LEU A 81 13.49 35.15 -1.07
CA LEU A 81 13.95 33.81 -1.47
C LEU A 81 14.12 32.84 -0.31
N SER A 82 14.25 33.27 0.94
CA SER A 82 14.47 32.35 2.06
C SER A 82 13.58 32.60 3.27
N GLY A 83 12.76 33.66 3.25
CA GLY A 83 11.95 34.07 4.41
C GLY A 83 12.75 34.66 5.57
N LEU A 84 14.09 34.70 5.48
CA LEU A 84 14.98 35.12 6.56
C LEU A 84 15.83 36.33 6.15
N PRO A 85 16.18 37.21 7.10
CA PRO A 85 17.15 38.27 6.84
C PRO A 85 18.56 37.67 6.63
N PRO A 86 19.45 38.35 5.89
CA PRO A 86 20.84 37.92 5.73
C PRO A 86 21.58 37.96 7.08
N THR A 87 22.58 37.10 7.27
CA THR A 87 23.45 37.18 8.46
C THR A 87 24.36 38.41 8.40
N ALA A 88 24.97 38.76 9.53
CA ALA A 88 25.94 39.86 9.59
C ALA A 88 27.13 39.62 8.67
N GLU A 89 27.61 38.37 8.61
CA GLU A 89 28.72 37.91 7.78
C GLU A 89 28.36 37.96 6.30
N GLU A 90 27.18 37.46 5.91
CA GLU A 90 26.70 37.52 4.53
C GLU A 90 26.55 38.95 4.04
N ARG A 91 26.05 39.84 4.91
CA ARG A 91 25.95 41.27 4.60
C ARG A 91 27.32 41.91 4.45
N ALA A 92 28.25 41.67 5.37
CA ALA A 92 29.59 42.22 5.29
C ALA A 92 30.31 41.75 4.02
N ALA A 93 30.21 40.46 3.70
CA ALA A 93 30.79 39.87 2.49
C ALA A 93 30.20 40.51 1.22
N TYR A 94 28.87 40.60 1.09
CA TYR A 94 28.24 41.19 -0.09
C TYR A 94 28.53 42.69 -0.25
N LEU A 95 28.60 43.45 0.85
CA LEU A 95 28.91 44.88 0.77
C LEU A 95 30.38 45.14 0.42
N ALA A 96 31.28 44.24 0.78
CA ALA A 96 32.70 44.33 0.46
C ALA A 96 33.07 43.76 -0.93
N ASP A 97 32.17 43.00 -1.57
CA ASP A 97 32.43 42.35 -2.85
C ASP A 97 32.36 43.35 -4.04
N PRO A 98 33.49 43.69 -4.69
CA PRO A 98 33.53 44.65 -5.79
C PRO A 98 33.16 44.02 -7.13
N ALA A 99 32.93 42.70 -7.19
CA ALA A 99 32.69 42.02 -8.44
C ALA A 99 31.40 42.54 -9.11
N PRO A 100 31.41 42.74 -10.44
CA PRO A 100 30.24 43.27 -11.15
C PRO A 100 29.03 42.34 -11.10
N ASP A 101 29.25 41.04 -10.85
CA ASP A 101 28.26 39.97 -10.72
C ASP A 101 27.96 39.59 -9.25
N ALA A 102 28.35 40.43 -8.29
CA ALA A 102 28.19 40.13 -6.87
C ALA A 102 26.71 39.92 -6.47
N TYR A 103 25.77 40.59 -7.14
CA TYR A 103 24.34 40.46 -6.89
C TYR A 103 23.83 39.10 -7.38
N GLU A 104 24.16 38.73 -8.61
CA GLU A 104 23.81 37.47 -9.26
C GLU A 104 24.32 36.28 -8.45
N ARG A 105 25.57 36.35 -7.96
CA ARG A 105 26.13 35.31 -7.08
C ARG A 105 25.37 35.15 -5.77
N VAL A 106 24.79 36.22 -5.22
CA VAL A 106 23.91 36.13 -4.06
C VAL A 106 22.58 35.51 -4.42
N VAL A 107 22.00 35.86 -5.58
CA VAL A 107 20.77 35.24 -6.10
C VAL A 107 20.97 33.73 -6.24
N ASP A 108 22.02 33.29 -6.93
CA ASP A 108 22.33 31.88 -7.14
C ASP A 108 22.51 31.13 -5.82
N ARG A 109 23.24 31.74 -4.86
CA ARG A 109 23.42 31.16 -3.52
C ARG A 109 22.09 30.99 -2.79
N LEU A 110 21.20 31.96 -2.88
CA LEU A 110 19.90 31.91 -2.19
C LEU A 110 18.94 30.92 -2.86
N LEU A 111 18.93 30.85 -4.19
CA LEU A 111 18.16 29.85 -4.93
C LEU A 111 18.65 28.42 -4.66
N ALA A 112 19.97 28.23 -4.51
CA ALA A 112 20.56 26.93 -4.17
C ALA A 112 20.39 26.53 -2.68
N SER A 113 19.84 27.41 -1.84
CA SER A 113 19.61 27.13 -0.42
C SER A 113 18.35 26.28 -0.24
N PRO A 114 18.34 25.26 0.63
CA PRO A 114 17.12 24.49 0.91
C PRO A 114 15.96 25.34 1.46
N ARG A 115 16.29 26.49 2.05
CA ARG A 115 15.31 27.48 2.55
C ARG A 115 14.48 28.12 1.44
N TYR A 116 14.93 28.03 0.19
CA TYR A 116 14.17 28.49 -0.96
C TYR A 116 12.87 27.72 -1.12
N GLY A 117 12.95 26.38 -1.19
CA GLY A 117 11.77 25.53 -1.24
C GLY A 117 10.88 25.70 -0.01
N GLU A 118 11.46 25.84 1.19
CA GLU A 118 10.69 26.09 2.43
C GLU A 118 9.88 27.38 2.34
N ARG A 119 10.49 28.47 1.87
CA ARG A 119 9.81 29.77 1.74
C ARG A 119 8.76 29.75 0.64
N MET A 120 9.10 29.22 -0.52
CA MET A 120 8.21 29.18 -1.69
C MET A 120 7.04 28.22 -1.49
N ALA A 121 7.21 27.17 -0.69
CA ALA A 121 6.14 26.22 -0.41
C ALA A 121 4.99 26.87 0.38
N VAL A 122 5.23 27.85 1.27
CA VAL A 122 4.22 28.39 2.18
C VAL A 122 2.92 28.76 1.46
N ASP A 123 3.01 29.58 0.41
CA ASP A 123 1.83 30.03 -0.32
C ASP A 123 1.13 28.85 -1.06
N TRP A 124 1.91 27.85 -1.49
CA TRP A 124 1.37 26.63 -2.11
C TRP A 124 0.64 25.74 -1.09
N LEU A 125 1.20 25.59 0.12
CA LEU A 125 0.60 24.81 1.21
C LEU A 125 -0.76 25.39 1.61
N ASP A 126 -0.87 26.72 1.67
CA ASP A 126 -2.12 27.43 1.97
C ASP A 126 -3.18 27.14 0.89
N LEU A 127 -2.83 27.30 -0.39
CA LEU A 127 -3.73 26.98 -1.51
C LEU A 127 -4.17 25.51 -1.49
N ALA A 128 -3.24 24.62 -1.15
CA ALA A 128 -3.47 23.19 -1.07
C ALA A 128 -4.20 22.74 0.21
N ARG A 129 -4.61 23.67 1.10
CA ARG A 129 -5.32 23.37 2.36
C ARG A 129 -4.52 22.43 3.28
N TYR A 130 -3.20 22.55 3.26
CA TYR A 130 -2.34 21.77 4.14
C TYR A 130 -2.61 22.12 5.61
N ALA A 131 -2.66 21.09 6.45
CA ALA A 131 -2.80 21.23 7.90
C ALA A 131 -2.34 19.94 8.57
N ASP A 132 -1.92 20.02 9.83
CA ASP A 132 -1.56 18.84 10.65
C ASP A 132 -2.79 18.24 11.38
N THR A 133 -3.99 18.81 11.18
CA THR A 133 -5.26 18.36 11.76
C THR A 133 -6.36 18.19 10.71
N HIS A 134 -7.45 17.49 11.05
CA HIS A 134 -8.63 17.29 10.20
C HIS A 134 -9.52 18.53 10.09
N GLY A 135 -9.58 19.36 11.14
CA GLY A 135 -10.17 20.70 11.17
C GLY A 135 -11.69 20.80 11.15
N TYR A 136 -12.46 19.73 10.85
CA TYR A 136 -13.91 19.83 10.58
C TYR A 136 -14.74 20.15 11.83
N HIS A 137 -14.99 19.16 12.68
CA HIS A 137 -15.64 19.36 13.98
C HIS A 137 -14.64 19.31 15.15
N SER A 138 -13.49 18.67 14.92
CA SER A 138 -12.41 18.52 15.88
C SER A 138 -11.05 18.62 15.20
N ASP A 139 -10.03 19.02 15.96
CA ASP A 139 -8.64 19.09 15.52
C ASP A 139 -7.90 17.76 15.70
N SER A 140 -8.55 16.66 15.32
CA SER A 140 -7.94 15.34 15.29
C SER A 140 -6.68 15.35 14.41
N ALA A 141 -5.59 14.76 14.91
CA ALA A 141 -4.30 14.80 14.23
C ALA A 141 -4.29 13.94 12.94
N ARG A 142 -3.61 14.44 11.91
CA ARG A 142 -3.31 13.73 10.66
C ARG A 142 -1.83 13.81 10.31
N VAL A 143 -1.37 12.87 9.50
CA VAL A 143 0.01 12.77 9.01
C VAL A 143 0.05 13.14 7.54
N MET A 144 0.34 14.41 7.26
CA MET A 144 0.43 14.93 5.89
C MET A 144 1.78 15.59 5.57
N TRP A 145 2.65 15.72 6.57
CA TRP A 145 3.99 16.29 6.39
C TRP A 145 4.83 15.65 5.25
N PRO A 146 4.68 14.35 4.87
CA PRO A 146 5.42 13.83 3.71
C PRO A 146 5.04 14.53 2.40
N TRP A 147 3.78 14.94 2.24
CA TRP A 147 3.34 15.71 1.08
C TRP A 147 3.90 17.14 1.12
N ARG A 148 3.93 17.79 2.29
CA ARG A 148 4.58 19.10 2.46
C ARG A 148 6.06 19.05 2.07
N ASP A 149 6.78 18.05 2.57
CA ASP A 149 8.20 17.88 2.28
C ASP A 149 8.42 17.60 0.79
N TRP A 150 7.51 16.84 0.14
CA TRP A 150 7.54 16.66 -1.30
C TRP A 150 7.42 18.00 -2.06
N VAL A 151 6.53 18.92 -1.65
CA VAL A 151 6.42 20.25 -2.28
C VAL A 151 7.72 21.05 -2.13
N ILE A 152 8.30 21.05 -0.93
CA ILE A 152 9.58 21.73 -0.64
C ILE A 152 10.70 21.16 -1.52
N ASP A 153 10.78 19.84 -1.62
CA ASP A 153 11.77 19.14 -2.42
C ASP A 153 11.60 19.42 -3.91
N ALA A 154 10.36 19.41 -4.42
CA ALA A 154 10.06 19.69 -5.82
C ALA A 154 10.47 21.13 -6.21
N LEU A 155 10.24 22.11 -5.33
CA LEU A 155 10.65 23.49 -5.55
C LEU A 155 12.18 23.65 -5.51
N ASN A 156 12.85 23.00 -4.55
CA ASN A 156 14.32 23.01 -4.46
C ASN A 156 15.00 22.27 -5.63
N ALA A 157 14.33 21.28 -6.21
CA ALA A 157 14.80 20.54 -7.37
C ALA A 157 14.52 21.25 -8.71
N ASP A 158 13.88 22.42 -8.68
CA ASP A 158 13.41 23.14 -9.87
C ASP A 158 12.56 22.24 -10.79
N LEU A 159 11.63 21.48 -10.18
CA LEU A 159 10.77 20.55 -10.91
C LEU A 159 9.92 21.33 -11.93
N PRO A 160 9.95 20.97 -13.23
CA PRO A 160 9.14 21.64 -14.24
C PRO A 160 7.66 21.67 -13.87
N PHE A 161 7.00 22.81 -14.09
CA PHE A 161 5.63 23.04 -13.62
C PHE A 161 4.60 22.07 -14.21
N ASP A 162 4.83 21.59 -15.43
CA ASP A 162 4.03 20.54 -16.06
C ASP A 162 4.14 19.22 -15.30
N GLN A 163 5.35 18.80 -14.92
CA GLN A 163 5.55 17.60 -14.10
C GLN A 163 5.03 17.78 -12.68
N PHE A 164 5.28 18.93 -12.05
CA PHE A 164 4.73 19.29 -10.73
C PHE A 164 3.20 19.23 -10.70
N THR A 165 2.55 19.62 -11.81
CA THR A 165 1.11 19.51 -11.99
C THR A 165 0.67 18.06 -12.14
N ILE A 166 1.33 17.28 -13.01
CA ILE A 166 0.98 15.88 -13.25
C ILE A 166 1.10 15.05 -11.97
N GLU A 167 2.20 15.18 -11.22
CA GLU A 167 2.42 14.36 -10.02
C GLU A 167 1.39 14.66 -8.92
N GLN A 168 0.95 15.91 -8.77
CA GLN A 168 -0.06 16.27 -7.78
C GLN A 168 -1.50 15.90 -8.17
N LEU A 169 -1.83 15.93 -9.46
CA LEU A 169 -3.18 15.59 -9.92
C LEU A 169 -3.36 14.09 -10.18
N ALA A 170 -2.30 13.38 -10.58
CA ALA A 170 -2.37 12.01 -11.09
C ALA A 170 -1.06 11.22 -10.95
N GLY A 171 -0.19 11.56 -10.00
CA GLY A 171 1.09 10.87 -9.78
C GLY A 171 0.97 9.37 -9.49
N ASP A 172 -0.10 8.97 -8.79
CA ASP A 172 -0.46 7.57 -8.52
C ASP A 172 -0.95 6.79 -9.76
N LEU A 173 -1.35 7.50 -10.82
CA LEU A 173 -1.78 6.94 -12.10
C LEU A 173 -0.65 6.82 -13.13
N LEU A 174 0.55 7.31 -12.82
CA LEU A 174 1.71 7.15 -13.68
C LEU A 174 2.12 5.67 -13.81
N PRO A 175 2.68 5.22 -14.95
CA PRO A 175 3.18 3.86 -15.08
C PRO A 175 4.32 3.57 -14.09
N GLY A 176 4.14 2.58 -13.22
CA GLY A 176 5.13 2.22 -12.20
C GLY A 176 5.46 3.37 -11.24
N PRO A 177 4.45 3.97 -10.57
CA PRO A 177 4.63 5.24 -9.89
C PRO A 177 5.49 5.04 -8.64
N THR A 178 6.50 5.90 -8.49
CA THR A 178 7.38 5.90 -7.32
C THR A 178 6.62 6.28 -6.05
N THR A 179 7.16 5.95 -4.86
CA THR A 179 6.59 6.38 -3.58
C THR A 179 6.42 7.90 -3.53
N SER A 180 7.40 8.65 -4.04
CA SER A 180 7.38 10.12 -4.12
C SER A 180 6.19 10.64 -4.94
N GLN A 181 5.97 10.05 -6.12
CA GLN A 181 4.85 10.43 -7.00
C GLN A 181 3.49 10.11 -6.41
N ARG A 182 3.36 8.98 -5.70
CA ARG A 182 2.12 8.64 -4.97
C ARG A 182 1.87 9.60 -3.81
N VAL A 183 2.94 10.00 -3.10
CA VAL A 183 2.85 11.01 -2.05
C VAL A 183 2.38 12.34 -2.63
N ALA A 184 2.92 12.78 -3.78
CA ALA A 184 2.54 14.02 -4.46
C ALA A 184 1.04 14.14 -4.74
N THR A 185 0.39 13.04 -5.15
CA THR A 185 -1.05 12.96 -5.41
C THR A 185 -1.91 13.21 -4.15
N GLY A 186 -1.28 13.23 -2.97
CA GLY A 186 -1.90 13.63 -1.70
C GLY A 186 -2.52 15.02 -1.67
N LEU A 187 -2.27 15.89 -2.67
CA LEU A 187 -2.93 17.20 -2.82
C LEU A 187 -4.45 17.09 -2.63
N HIS A 188 -5.10 16.14 -3.31
CA HIS A 188 -6.56 15.95 -3.25
C HIS A 188 -7.06 15.26 -1.98
N ARG A 189 -6.15 15.04 -1.02
CA ARG A 189 -6.41 14.43 0.30
C ARG A 189 -6.13 15.42 1.44
N ASN A 190 -5.69 16.64 1.12
CA ASN A 190 -5.50 17.72 2.10
C ASN A 190 -6.81 18.36 2.58
N HIS A 191 -7.94 18.10 1.92
CA HIS A 191 -9.24 18.60 2.38
C HIS A 191 -9.53 18.17 3.82
N MET A 192 -10.39 18.92 4.48
CA MET A 192 -10.84 18.62 5.83
C MET A 192 -11.56 17.27 5.86
N LEU A 193 -11.44 16.54 6.96
CA LEU A 193 -12.07 15.24 7.15
C LEU A 193 -13.01 15.31 8.35
N ASN A 194 -14.20 14.71 8.23
CA ASN A 194 -15.12 14.63 9.36
C ASN A 194 -15.15 13.23 10.00
N ASP A 195 -14.77 13.18 11.27
CA ASP A 195 -14.83 12.00 12.15
C ASP A 195 -15.96 12.09 13.22
N GLU A 196 -16.93 13.01 13.04
CA GLU A 196 -18.00 13.27 14.01
C GLU A 196 -18.96 12.07 14.13
N ASN A 197 -19.35 11.75 15.36
CA ASN A 197 -20.41 10.78 15.58
C ASN A 197 -21.73 11.31 14.99
N GLY A 198 -22.26 10.61 13.99
CA GLY A 198 -23.49 11.00 13.29
C GLY A 198 -23.27 11.64 11.93
N ALA A 199 -22.01 11.83 11.52
CA ALA A 199 -21.68 12.20 10.14
C ALA A 199 -22.29 11.20 9.15
N ILE A 200 -22.89 11.71 8.07
CA ILE A 200 -23.50 10.90 7.02
C ILE A 200 -22.43 10.65 5.95
N PRO A 201 -21.93 9.41 5.78
CA PRO A 201 -20.85 9.11 4.84
C PRO A 201 -21.06 9.66 3.42
N ALA A 202 -22.28 9.54 2.89
CA ALA A 202 -22.62 9.99 1.55
C ALA A 202 -22.59 11.51 1.38
N GLU A 203 -22.93 12.26 2.43
CA GLU A 203 -22.84 13.73 2.44
C GLU A 203 -21.37 14.16 2.33
N TYR A 204 -20.51 13.58 3.15
CA TYR A 204 -19.10 13.93 3.17
C TYR A 204 -18.33 13.48 1.93
N LEU A 205 -18.70 12.35 1.32
CA LEU A 205 -18.18 12.00 0.00
C LEU A 205 -18.50 13.09 -1.04
N ALA A 206 -19.72 13.62 -1.02
CA ALA A 206 -20.10 14.72 -1.91
C ALA A 206 -19.31 16.01 -1.60
N GLU A 207 -19.12 16.35 -0.32
CA GLU A 207 -18.33 17.51 0.09
C GLU A 207 -16.84 17.38 -0.30
N TYR A 208 -16.23 16.22 -0.09
CA TYR A 208 -14.81 16.00 -0.41
C TYR A 208 -14.54 16.10 -1.91
N VAL A 209 -15.41 15.54 -2.74
CA VAL A 209 -15.27 15.67 -4.19
C VAL A 209 -15.53 17.11 -4.65
N ALA A 210 -16.51 17.81 -4.04
CA ALA A 210 -16.74 19.22 -4.32
C ALA A 210 -15.52 20.10 -3.96
N ASP A 211 -14.84 19.82 -2.84
CA ASP A 211 -13.58 20.48 -2.46
C ASP A 211 -12.49 20.26 -3.50
N ARG A 212 -12.33 19.04 -4.01
CA ARG A 212 -11.34 18.74 -5.07
C ARG A 212 -11.59 19.58 -6.31
N VAL A 213 -12.83 19.64 -6.78
CA VAL A 213 -13.21 20.45 -7.96
C VAL A 213 -12.95 21.93 -7.71
N ALA A 214 -13.40 22.46 -6.56
CA ALA A 214 -13.21 23.85 -6.18
C ALA A 214 -11.72 24.23 -6.13
N THR A 215 -10.92 23.35 -5.55
CA THR A 215 -9.47 23.51 -5.41
C THR A 215 -8.78 23.51 -6.76
N THR A 216 -9.04 22.50 -7.59
CA THR A 216 -8.39 22.39 -8.91
C THR A 216 -8.72 23.61 -9.75
N GLY A 217 -9.99 24.04 -9.75
CA GLY A 217 -10.42 25.25 -10.43
C GLY A 217 -9.68 26.49 -9.97
N THR A 218 -9.55 26.66 -8.66
CA THR A 218 -8.90 27.83 -8.07
C THR A 218 -7.41 27.85 -8.39
N ILE A 219 -6.71 26.74 -8.16
CA ILE A 219 -5.24 26.69 -8.26
C ILE A 219 -4.76 26.68 -9.72
N TRP A 220 -5.35 25.84 -10.59
CA TRP A 220 -4.84 25.66 -11.96
C TRP A 220 -5.55 26.52 -12.99
N LEU A 221 -6.85 26.77 -12.82
CA LEU A 221 -7.62 27.55 -13.80
C LEU A 221 -7.69 29.03 -13.40
N GLY A 222 -7.43 29.37 -12.14
CA GLY A 222 -7.67 30.71 -11.61
C GLY A 222 -9.16 31.08 -11.62
N LEU A 223 -10.05 30.08 -11.56
CA LEU A 223 -11.50 30.25 -11.67
C LEU A 223 -12.20 29.78 -10.39
N THR A 224 -13.25 30.50 -9.99
CA THR A 224 -14.07 30.17 -8.83
C THR A 224 -15.13 29.10 -9.15
N LEU A 225 -14.68 27.91 -9.57
CA LEU A 225 -15.57 26.78 -9.91
C LEU A 225 -16.56 26.43 -8.80
N ALA A 226 -16.20 26.67 -7.53
CA ALA A 226 -17.08 26.45 -6.37
C ALA A 226 -18.44 27.18 -6.49
N CYS A 227 -18.48 28.35 -7.13
CA CYS A 227 -19.74 29.08 -7.32
C CYS A 227 -20.70 28.35 -8.26
N ALA A 228 -20.18 27.56 -9.21
CA ALA A 228 -20.97 26.78 -10.15
C ALA A 228 -21.68 25.58 -9.49
N ARG A 229 -21.39 25.29 -8.21
CA ARG A 229 -21.99 24.17 -7.47
C ARG A 229 -23.51 24.28 -7.38
N CYS A 230 -24.03 25.46 -7.05
CA CYS A 230 -25.46 25.65 -6.76
C CYS A 230 -26.25 26.26 -7.93
N HIS A 231 -25.57 26.93 -8.85
CA HIS A 231 -26.16 27.63 -10.00
C HIS A 231 -25.07 27.86 -11.05
N ASP A 232 -25.42 28.20 -12.30
CA ASP A 232 -24.41 28.62 -13.29
C ASP A 232 -23.60 29.80 -12.77
N HIS A 233 -22.29 29.80 -13.01
CA HIS A 233 -21.38 30.79 -12.47
C HIS A 233 -21.79 32.22 -12.87
N LYS A 234 -21.76 33.16 -11.92
CA LYS A 234 -22.35 34.50 -12.10
C LYS A 234 -21.66 35.35 -13.18
N TYR A 235 -20.36 35.20 -13.33
CA TYR A 235 -19.53 36.05 -14.21
C TYR A 235 -18.79 35.25 -15.28
N ASP A 236 -18.12 34.17 -14.88
CA ASP A 236 -17.43 33.26 -15.79
C ASP A 236 -18.39 32.33 -16.57
N PRO A 237 -18.04 31.93 -17.80
CA PRO A 237 -18.85 31.08 -18.66
C PRO A 237 -18.74 29.60 -18.23
N LEU A 238 -19.16 29.31 -17.00
CA LEU A 238 -19.11 27.98 -16.40
C LEU A 238 -20.52 27.61 -15.93
N SER A 239 -21.07 26.53 -16.48
CA SER A 239 -22.38 26.01 -16.07
C SER A 239 -22.29 25.13 -14.83
N GLN A 240 -23.40 25.03 -14.11
CA GLN A 240 -23.55 24.06 -13.02
C GLN A 240 -23.36 22.63 -13.53
N ARG A 241 -23.80 22.36 -14.76
CA ARG A 241 -23.60 21.05 -15.38
C ARG A 241 -22.12 20.68 -15.48
N GLU A 242 -21.29 21.59 -15.98
CA GLU A 242 -19.83 21.35 -16.10
C GLU A 242 -19.16 21.15 -14.74
N PHE A 243 -19.64 21.85 -13.69
CA PHE A 243 -19.18 21.58 -12.32
C PHE A 243 -19.42 20.12 -11.92
N TYR A 244 -20.63 19.59 -12.15
CA TYR A 244 -20.94 18.20 -11.80
C TYR A 244 -20.30 17.17 -12.75
N GLU A 245 -19.98 17.53 -13.98
CA GLU A 245 -19.14 16.69 -14.87
C GLU A 245 -17.71 16.57 -14.32
N LEU A 246 -17.15 17.64 -13.76
CA LEU A 246 -15.86 17.58 -13.03
C LEU A 246 -15.97 16.81 -11.70
N VAL A 247 -17.08 16.92 -10.98
CA VAL A 247 -17.34 16.07 -9.80
C VAL A 247 -17.27 14.60 -10.20
N ALA A 248 -17.91 14.21 -11.30
CA ALA A 248 -17.86 12.82 -11.78
C ALA A 248 -16.43 12.37 -12.13
N PHE A 249 -15.59 13.27 -12.65
CA PHE A 249 -14.17 12.99 -12.92
C PHE A 249 -13.35 12.74 -11.64
N PHE A 250 -13.50 13.59 -10.61
CA PHE A 250 -12.74 13.49 -9.37
C PHE A 250 -13.32 12.50 -8.34
N HIS A 251 -14.48 11.91 -8.60
CA HIS A 251 -15.11 10.92 -7.73
C HIS A 251 -14.60 9.50 -8.01
N ASN A 252 -13.29 9.29 -7.90
CA ASN A 252 -12.63 8.01 -8.18
C ASN A 252 -11.73 7.51 -7.03
N VAL A 253 -11.69 8.24 -5.90
CA VAL A 253 -10.91 7.87 -4.71
C VAL A 253 -11.72 6.87 -3.88
N PRO A 254 -11.15 5.69 -3.49
CA PRO A 254 -11.85 4.67 -2.72
C PRO A 254 -11.92 5.02 -1.23
N GLU A 255 -12.52 6.17 -0.91
CA GLU A 255 -12.77 6.62 0.46
C GLU A 255 -14.24 6.41 0.84
N ASN A 256 -14.54 6.49 2.13
CA ASN A 256 -15.87 6.19 2.66
C ASN A 256 -16.58 7.41 3.26
N GLY A 257 -16.06 8.63 3.03
CA GLY A 257 -16.64 9.87 3.55
C GLY A 257 -16.36 10.13 5.02
N LEU A 258 -15.68 9.25 5.75
CA LEU A 258 -15.41 9.42 7.17
C LEU A 258 -13.92 9.56 7.46
N GLY A 259 -13.60 10.54 8.32
CA GLY A 259 -12.30 10.68 8.94
C GLY A 259 -12.03 9.58 9.97
N GLY A 260 -10.76 9.26 10.18
CA GLY A 260 -10.34 8.46 11.33
C GLY A 260 -10.22 9.34 12.58
N LYS A 261 -10.68 8.85 13.74
CA LYS A 261 -10.52 9.54 15.05
C LYS A 261 -9.07 9.83 15.41
N THR A 262 -8.14 9.06 14.83
CA THR A 262 -6.70 9.21 14.97
C THR A 262 -6.03 8.84 13.66
N GLY A 263 -5.22 9.75 13.12
CA GLY A 263 -4.48 9.51 11.88
C GLY A 263 -5.31 9.73 10.61
N ASN A 264 -4.76 9.28 9.48
CA ASN A 264 -5.35 9.55 8.17
C ASN A 264 -6.53 8.61 7.89
N ALA A 265 -7.55 9.12 7.19
CA ALA A 265 -8.61 8.28 6.63
C ALA A 265 -8.02 7.33 5.56
N PRO A 266 -8.55 6.12 5.37
CA PRO A 266 -8.19 5.29 4.22
C PRO A 266 -8.56 5.96 2.88
N PRO A 267 -7.90 5.58 1.77
CA PRO A 267 -6.74 4.70 1.69
C PRO A 267 -5.47 5.35 2.26
N THR A 268 -4.63 4.55 2.92
CA THR A 268 -3.33 4.98 3.46
C THR A 268 -2.19 4.20 2.81
N MET A 269 -0.98 4.77 2.84
CA MET A 269 0.23 4.10 2.38
C MET A 269 1.37 4.32 3.37
N ALA A 270 2.34 3.40 3.38
CA ALA A 270 3.60 3.65 4.07
C ALA A 270 4.40 4.70 3.28
N ALA A 271 4.80 5.77 3.97
CA ALA A 271 5.68 6.81 3.43
C ALA A 271 6.88 6.94 4.38
N PRO A 272 7.90 6.07 4.24
CA PRO A 272 9.07 6.12 5.10
C PRO A 272 9.85 7.42 4.89
N THR A 273 10.47 7.93 5.95
CA THR A 273 11.43 9.04 5.84
C THR A 273 12.64 8.61 5.01
N ARG A 274 13.45 9.56 4.52
CA ARG A 274 14.69 9.23 3.79
C ARG A 274 15.63 8.32 4.59
N LEU A 275 15.71 8.52 5.90
CA LEU A 275 16.52 7.67 6.81
C LEU A 275 15.93 6.27 6.94
N GLN A 276 14.60 6.18 7.08
CA GLN A 276 13.91 4.88 7.13
C GLN A 276 14.04 4.14 5.80
N GLN A 277 13.96 4.84 4.67
CA GLN A 277 14.11 4.27 3.34
C GLN A 277 15.52 3.70 3.13
N ALA A 278 16.56 4.45 3.51
CA ALA A 278 17.94 3.96 3.44
C ALA A 278 18.17 2.72 4.34
N GLU A 279 17.58 2.70 5.53
CA GLU A 279 17.66 1.55 6.42
C GLU A 279 16.88 0.33 5.89
N LEU A 280 15.71 0.54 5.29
CA LEU A 280 14.93 -0.51 4.63
C LEU A 280 15.71 -1.15 3.47
N GLU A 281 16.38 -0.34 2.67
CA GLU A 281 17.24 -0.81 1.57
C GLU A 281 18.42 -1.63 2.10
N ARG A 282 19.09 -1.13 3.15
CA ARG A 282 20.18 -1.85 3.81
C ARG A 282 19.74 -3.20 4.35
N LEU A 283 18.62 -3.23 5.09
CA LEU A 283 18.08 -4.45 5.68
C LEU A 283 17.62 -5.45 4.61
N THR A 284 17.02 -4.96 3.52
CA THR A 284 16.57 -5.81 2.40
C THR A 284 17.76 -6.44 1.68
N ALA A 285 18.85 -5.70 1.48
CA ALA A 285 20.09 -6.23 0.93
C ALA A 285 20.71 -7.30 1.84
N GLU A 286 20.69 -7.08 3.17
CA GLU A 286 21.17 -8.03 4.16
C GLU A 286 20.34 -9.32 4.17
N ILE A 287 19.01 -9.21 4.16
CA ILE A 287 18.08 -10.35 4.07
C ILE A 287 18.37 -11.15 2.80
N THR A 288 18.44 -10.48 1.64
CA THR A 288 18.71 -11.14 0.36
C THR A 288 20.04 -11.90 0.38
N ALA A 289 21.07 -11.33 1.00
CA ALA A 289 22.38 -11.98 1.13
C ALA A 289 22.31 -13.21 2.06
N ILE A 290 21.58 -13.13 3.17
CA ILE A 290 21.40 -14.26 4.10
C ILE A 290 20.57 -15.37 3.45
N GLU A 291 19.48 -15.02 2.77
CA GLU A 291 18.65 -15.97 2.02
C GLU A 291 19.46 -16.69 0.93
N GLY A 292 20.30 -15.95 0.20
CA GLY A 292 21.22 -16.55 -0.79
C GLY A 292 22.21 -17.53 -0.15
N ARG A 293 22.75 -17.20 1.03
CA ARG A 293 23.62 -18.12 1.80
C ARG A 293 22.86 -19.34 2.31
N LEU A 294 21.62 -19.17 2.76
CA LEU A 294 20.78 -20.26 3.22
C LEU A 294 20.46 -21.22 2.06
N ALA A 295 20.05 -20.69 0.91
CA ALA A 295 19.77 -21.49 -0.28
C ALA A 295 21.03 -22.25 -0.76
N ALA A 296 22.21 -21.61 -0.75
CA ALA A 296 23.47 -22.28 -1.06
C ALA A 296 23.82 -23.38 -0.05
N ARG A 297 23.50 -23.18 1.23
CA ARG A 297 23.69 -24.17 2.29
C ARG A 297 22.76 -25.36 2.10
N GLU A 298 21.48 -25.12 1.81
CA GLU A 298 20.49 -26.16 1.55
C GLU A 298 20.87 -27.00 0.34
N ALA A 299 21.32 -26.35 -0.75
CA ALA A 299 21.75 -27.05 -1.96
C ALA A 299 23.00 -27.94 -1.75
N SER A 300 23.90 -27.56 -0.85
CA SER A 300 25.14 -28.31 -0.55
C SER A 300 24.98 -29.32 0.60
N ALA A 301 23.96 -29.18 1.44
CA ALA A 301 23.80 -29.96 2.65
C ALA A 301 23.68 -31.46 2.38
N ASP A 302 22.92 -31.86 1.36
CA ASP A 302 22.72 -33.28 1.03
C ASP A 302 24.01 -33.95 0.54
N GLU A 303 24.74 -33.28 -0.36
CA GLU A 303 26.02 -33.81 -0.88
C GLU A 303 27.07 -33.91 0.23
N GLU A 304 27.19 -32.89 1.07
CA GLU A 304 28.10 -32.89 2.21
C GLU A 304 27.75 -33.95 3.24
N LEU A 305 26.45 -34.14 3.52
CA LEU A 305 25.95 -35.18 4.42
C LEU A 305 26.25 -36.58 3.86
N VAL A 306 26.01 -36.80 2.57
CA VAL A 306 26.34 -38.06 1.90
C VAL A 306 27.84 -38.32 1.96
N ALA A 307 28.68 -37.33 1.65
CA ALA A 307 30.13 -37.45 1.72
C ALA A 307 30.61 -37.73 3.14
N TRP A 308 30.02 -37.10 4.16
CA TRP A 308 30.30 -37.38 5.57
C TRP A 308 29.90 -38.81 5.94
N CYS A 309 28.69 -39.25 5.60
CA CYS A 309 28.22 -40.62 5.86
C CYS A 309 29.13 -41.69 5.22
N GLN A 310 29.64 -41.42 4.01
CA GLN A 310 30.59 -42.29 3.32
C GLN A 310 31.95 -42.34 4.03
N ARG A 311 32.49 -41.20 4.47
CA ARG A 311 33.75 -41.14 5.25
C ARG A 311 33.65 -41.91 6.56
N GLU A 312 32.53 -41.80 7.25
CA GLU A 312 32.32 -42.42 8.57
C GLU A 312 31.97 -43.93 8.48
N GLY A 313 31.81 -44.49 7.28
CA GLY A 313 31.45 -45.91 7.10
C GLY A 313 30.04 -46.27 7.61
N LYS A 314 29.19 -45.28 7.92
CA LYS A 314 27.88 -45.45 8.55
C LYS A 314 26.75 -45.66 7.54
N ARG A 315 26.93 -46.61 6.62
CA ARG A 315 25.85 -47.03 5.68
C ARG A 315 24.98 -48.17 6.24
N ALA A 316 25.22 -48.60 7.48
CA ALA A 316 24.32 -49.50 8.19
C ALA A 316 23.22 -48.67 8.86
N ALA A 317 22.02 -48.68 8.26
CA ALA A 317 20.77 -48.19 8.85
C ALA A 317 20.90 -46.90 9.67
N LEU A 318 20.98 -45.76 8.98
CA LEU A 318 20.60 -44.49 9.60
C LEU A 318 19.09 -44.53 9.85
N THR A 319 18.70 -45.09 10.99
CA THR A 319 17.44 -44.71 11.62
C THR A 319 17.68 -43.27 12.04
N LEU A 320 17.32 -42.32 11.16
CA LEU A 320 17.34 -40.92 11.53
C LEU A 320 16.34 -40.78 12.67
N PRO A 321 16.77 -40.35 13.87
CA PRO A 321 15.81 -39.99 14.88
C PRO A 321 14.89 -38.91 14.28
N PRO A 322 13.60 -38.88 14.66
CA PRO A 322 12.73 -37.80 14.26
C PRO A 322 13.38 -36.44 14.60
N PRO A 323 13.10 -35.37 13.82
CA PRO A 323 13.61 -34.04 14.10
C PRO A 323 13.46 -33.68 15.59
N ALA A 324 14.46 -33.03 16.19
CA ALA A 324 14.45 -32.77 17.63
C ALA A 324 13.27 -31.88 18.09
N ASP A 325 12.71 -31.12 17.15
CA ASP A 325 11.54 -30.25 17.28
C ASP A 325 10.23 -30.92 16.83
N ALA A 326 10.25 -32.18 16.40
CA ALA A 326 9.04 -32.89 16.04
C ALA A 326 8.12 -33.03 17.26
N LEU A 327 6.88 -32.55 17.11
CA LEU A 327 5.87 -32.61 18.17
C LEU A 327 5.42 -34.04 18.45
N ILE A 328 5.49 -34.91 17.44
CA ILE A 328 5.06 -36.30 17.43
C ILE A 328 5.84 -37.05 16.33
N ALA A 329 6.30 -38.26 16.63
CA ALA A 329 6.78 -39.23 15.66
C ALA A 329 6.30 -40.61 16.09
N LEU A 330 5.66 -41.36 15.18
CA LEU A 330 5.10 -42.68 15.48
C LEU A 330 5.66 -43.69 14.47
N ALA A 331 6.37 -44.71 14.97
CA ALA A 331 7.01 -45.73 14.13
C ALA A 331 6.09 -46.89 13.75
N PHE A 332 5.11 -47.23 14.62
CA PHE A 332 4.11 -48.26 14.38
C PHE A 332 4.69 -49.69 14.26
N GLU A 333 5.36 -50.21 15.32
CA GLU A 333 6.08 -51.50 15.30
C GLU A 333 5.45 -52.72 16.07
N GLY A 334 4.14 -52.75 16.36
CA GLY A 334 3.45 -53.92 16.99
C GLY A 334 3.27 -53.87 18.53
N PRO A 335 2.58 -54.83 19.22
CA PRO A 335 2.24 -54.69 20.66
C PRO A 335 3.11 -55.53 21.66
N PRO A 336 3.20 -55.17 22.97
CA PRO A 336 2.63 -53.99 23.65
C PRO A 336 3.70 -53.06 24.25
N ALA A 337 4.05 -51.98 23.55
CA ALA A 337 4.57 -50.75 24.16
C ALA A 337 4.53 -49.59 23.16
N SER A 338 3.39 -48.91 23.08
CA SER A 338 3.17 -47.59 22.45
C SER A 338 3.36 -47.50 20.92
N ALA A 339 2.64 -46.57 20.28
CA ALA A 339 3.19 -45.96 19.09
C ALA A 339 4.51 -45.29 19.55
N ASP A 340 5.63 -45.90 19.19
CA ASP A 340 6.89 -45.89 19.94
C ASP A 340 7.36 -44.52 20.44
N GLU A 341 7.68 -44.46 21.75
CA GLU A 341 8.23 -43.35 22.54
C GLU A 341 7.83 -41.93 22.12
N PRO A 342 6.89 -41.28 22.84
CA PRO A 342 6.57 -39.91 22.53
C PRO A 342 7.76 -39.02 22.84
N GLN A 343 8.27 -38.34 21.81
CA GLN A 343 8.95 -37.07 22.02
C GLN A 343 8.08 -36.22 22.97
N ALA A 344 8.65 -35.88 24.12
CA ALA A 344 8.01 -35.12 25.20
C ALA A 344 6.84 -35.78 25.97
N GLY A 345 6.76 -37.12 26.07
CA GLY A 345 5.91 -37.77 27.10
C GLY A 345 4.39 -37.80 26.82
N ARG A 346 3.97 -37.61 25.57
CA ARG A 346 2.55 -37.56 25.14
C ARG A 346 2.01 -38.94 24.75
N ALA A 347 1.06 -39.50 25.49
CA ALA A 347 0.53 -40.85 25.19
C ALA A 347 -0.37 -40.86 23.92
N ALA A 348 0.00 -41.67 22.92
CA ALA A 348 -0.86 -42.01 21.79
C ALA A 348 -1.81 -43.17 22.16
N LYS A 349 -3.11 -43.04 21.88
CA LYS A 349 -4.13 -44.06 22.18
C LYS A 349 -4.68 -44.62 20.88
N ILE A 350 -4.57 -45.95 20.69
CA ILE A 350 -5.21 -46.62 19.55
C ILE A 350 -6.65 -46.95 19.95
N GLN A 351 -7.60 -46.51 19.13
CA GLN A 351 -9.02 -46.84 19.23
C GLN A 351 -9.35 -47.93 18.20
N GLY A 352 -10.40 -48.71 18.45
CA GLY A 352 -10.83 -49.79 17.56
C GLY A 352 -10.09 -51.11 17.78
N HIS A 353 -9.93 -51.91 16.71
CA HIS A 353 -9.32 -53.23 16.76
C HIS A 353 -8.01 -53.21 15.96
N PRO A 354 -6.86 -52.90 16.61
CA PRO A 354 -5.60 -52.73 15.90
C PRO A 354 -5.20 -53.98 15.12
N ALA A 355 -4.96 -53.79 13.83
CA ALA A 355 -4.34 -54.78 12.95
C ALA A 355 -3.02 -54.23 12.42
N TRP A 356 -2.01 -55.09 12.37
CA TRP A 356 -0.66 -54.72 11.93
C TRP A 356 -0.36 -55.40 10.59
N ALA A 357 0.32 -54.68 9.70
CA ALA A 357 0.76 -55.17 8.40
C ALA A 357 2.26 -54.88 8.19
N ALA A 358 2.84 -55.42 7.12
CA ALA A 358 4.21 -55.10 6.74
C ALA A 358 4.31 -53.62 6.33
N GLY A 359 5.10 -52.86 7.09
CA GLY A 359 5.36 -51.44 6.88
C GLY A 359 6.31 -51.18 5.71
N LYS A 360 6.50 -49.90 5.36
CA LYS A 360 7.60 -49.49 4.46
C LYS A 360 8.96 -49.87 5.06
N SER A 361 9.06 -49.72 6.37
CA SER A 361 10.12 -50.20 7.25
C SER A 361 9.41 -50.83 8.44
N GLY A 362 9.80 -52.04 8.84
CA GLY A 362 9.17 -52.74 9.97
C GLY A 362 7.68 -53.03 9.77
N GLN A 363 6.85 -52.67 10.74
CA GLN A 363 5.40 -52.84 10.69
C GLN A 363 4.66 -51.52 10.37
N ALA A 364 3.35 -51.61 10.19
CA ALA A 364 2.47 -50.47 10.08
C ALA A 364 1.10 -50.79 10.68
N LEU A 365 0.47 -49.78 11.28
CA LEU A 365 -0.91 -49.87 11.76
C LEU A 365 -1.86 -49.76 10.58
N LEU A 366 -2.78 -50.72 10.46
CA LEU A 366 -3.90 -50.63 9.53
C LEU A 366 -4.99 -49.76 10.18
N CYS A 367 -5.17 -48.55 9.67
CA CYS A 367 -6.35 -47.75 9.97
C CYS A 367 -7.47 -48.15 8.99
N ASP A 368 -8.67 -48.39 9.50
CA ASP A 368 -9.89 -48.66 8.70
C ASP A 368 -11.03 -47.65 8.99
N GLY A 369 -10.75 -46.59 9.76
CA GLY A 369 -11.73 -45.56 10.16
C GLY A 369 -12.49 -45.93 11.42
N GLN A 370 -12.56 -47.23 11.76
CA GLN A 370 -12.95 -47.72 13.09
C GLN A 370 -11.71 -47.85 13.99
N THR A 371 -10.59 -48.25 13.41
CA THR A 371 -9.26 -48.29 13.99
C THR A 371 -8.50 -47.03 13.60
N TYR A 372 -8.13 -46.23 14.60
CA TYR A 372 -7.46 -44.95 14.42
C TYR A 372 -6.65 -44.60 15.68
N VAL A 373 -5.81 -43.57 15.62
CA VAL A 373 -4.98 -43.12 16.75
C VAL A 373 -5.44 -41.76 17.23
N GLU A 374 -5.61 -41.60 18.53
CA GLU A 374 -5.84 -40.33 19.22
C GLU A 374 -4.58 -39.86 19.92
N LEU A 375 -4.27 -38.57 19.77
CA LEU A 375 -3.06 -37.95 20.31
C LEU A 375 -3.46 -36.79 21.24
N PRO A 376 -3.91 -37.09 22.48
CA PRO A 376 -4.22 -36.07 23.47
C PRO A 376 -2.96 -35.31 23.90
N GLY A 377 -3.05 -33.99 24.04
CA GLY A 377 -1.96 -33.14 24.54
C GLY A 377 -1.00 -32.59 23.47
N VAL A 378 -1.30 -32.79 22.20
CA VAL A 378 -0.61 -32.09 21.09
C VAL A 378 -1.09 -30.64 21.06
N PRO A 379 -0.20 -29.64 21.20
CA PRO A 379 -0.59 -28.23 21.25
C PRO A 379 -1.46 -27.85 20.06
N VAL A 380 -2.45 -26.99 20.30
CA VAL A 380 -3.17 -26.35 19.21
C VAL A 380 -2.26 -25.29 18.62
N TRP A 381 -2.07 -25.30 17.29
CA TRP A 381 -1.29 -24.27 16.63
C TRP A 381 -1.99 -22.92 16.73
N GLY A 382 -1.21 -21.89 17.06
CA GLY A 382 -1.67 -20.51 17.02
C GLY A 382 -1.88 -20.03 15.57
N GLU A 383 -2.54 -18.89 15.43
CA GLU A 383 -2.71 -18.23 14.13
C GLU A 383 -1.35 -17.98 13.46
N GLY A 384 -1.23 -18.38 12.20
CA GLY A 384 -0.01 -18.18 11.41
C GLY A 384 1.21 -19.01 11.82
N GLN A 385 1.07 -20.04 12.65
CA GLN A 385 2.21 -20.91 12.96
C GLN A 385 2.51 -21.90 11.82
N PRO A 386 3.78 -21.99 11.36
CA PRO A 386 4.18 -22.96 10.36
C PRO A 386 4.20 -24.37 10.94
N PHE A 387 3.87 -25.37 10.11
CA PHE A 387 3.94 -26.78 10.50
C PHE A 387 4.20 -27.70 9.31
N THR A 388 4.62 -28.93 9.62
CA THR A 388 4.81 -30.02 8.64
C THR A 388 4.10 -31.28 9.10
N LEU A 389 3.45 -31.97 8.17
CA LEU A 389 2.90 -33.32 8.36
C LEU A 389 3.52 -34.25 7.33
N ALA A 390 3.95 -35.43 7.77
CA ALA A 390 4.53 -36.45 6.88
C ALA A 390 4.12 -37.84 7.34
N ALA A 391 3.86 -38.73 6.37
CA ALA A 391 3.51 -40.12 6.64
C ALA A 391 3.92 -41.03 5.48
N TRP A 392 4.32 -42.26 5.83
CA TRP A 392 4.26 -43.37 4.88
C TRP A 392 2.84 -43.90 4.84
N VAL A 393 2.27 -44.02 3.64
CA VAL A 393 0.89 -44.50 3.43
C VAL A 393 0.86 -45.66 2.45
N PHE A 394 -0.06 -46.60 2.70
CA PHE A 394 -0.38 -47.72 1.81
C PHE A 394 -1.88 -47.72 1.50
N PRO A 395 -2.36 -46.87 0.59
CA PRO A 395 -3.78 -46.75 0.31
C PRO A 395 -4.32 -48.03 -0.33
N THR A 396 -5.32 -48.66 0.30
CA THR A 396 -5.92 -49.92 -0.16
C THR A 396 -7.15 -49.72 -1.04
N THR A 397 -7.78 -48.55 -0.95
CA THR A 397 -8.95 -48.14 -1.74
C THR A 397 -8.69 -46.83 -2.48
N GLY A 398 -9.59 -46.48 -3.39
CA GLY A 398 -9.52 -45.25 -4.16
C GLY A 398 -10.39 -44.11 -3.64
N GLY A 399 -11.11 -44.27 -2.53
CA GLY A 399 -11.97 -43.22 -1.99
C GLY A 399 -11.23 -42.21 -1.12
N THR A 400 -11.94 -41.63 -0.17
CA THR A 400 -11.37 -40.65 0.77
C THR A 400 -10.71 -41.37 1.94
N LEU A 401 -9.41 -41.17 2.10
CA LEU A 401 -8.59 -41.72 3.17
C LEU A 401 -7.98 -40.62 4.06
N PRO A 402 -8.58 -40.30 5.23
CA PRO A 402 -7.93 -39.47 6.24
C PRO A 402 -6.56 -40.02 6.65
N ILE A 403 -5.54 -39.16 6.58
CA ILE A 403 -4.19 -39.49 7.06
C ILE A 403 -4.04 -38.94 8.48
N ALA A 404 -4.20 -37.62 8.64
CA ALA A 404 -4.13 -36.95 9.93
C ALA A 404 -5.02 -35.72 9.93
N GLY A 405 -5.67 -35.42 11.05
CA GLY A 405 -6.49 -34.24 11.14
C GLY A 405 -7.00 -33.96 12.55
N ARG A 406 -7.37 -32.71 12.75
CA ARG A 406 -8.12 -32.22 13.90
C ARG A 406 -9.23 -31.37 13.32
N VAL A 407 -10.44 -31.90 13.26
CA VAL A 407 -11.60 -31.21 12.66
C VAL A 407 -12.72 -31.19 13.67
N ASP A 408 -13.10 -29.99 14.09
CA ASP A 408 -14.22 -29.75 14.99
C ASP A 408 -15.50 -29.56 14.17
N ALA A 409 -16.29 -30.63 14.06
CA ALA A 409 -17.55 -30.61 13.34
C ALA A 409 -18.61 -29.71 14.00
N ALA A 410 -18.53 -29.49 15.32
CA ALA A 410 -19.44 -28.60 16.03
C ALA A 410 -19.13 -27.12 15.77
N GLN A 411 -17.88 -26.80 15.40
CA GLN A 411 -17.42 -25.46 15.03
C GLN A 411 -17.25 -25.30 13.52
N GLU A 412 -18.27 -25.68 12.74
CA GLU A 412 -18.28 -25.51 11.27
C GLU A 412 -17.07 -26.15 10.56
N GLY A 413 -16.57 -27.29 11.08
CA GLY A 413 -15.42 -27.99 10.51
C GLY A 413 -14.08 -27.32 10.78
N ARG A 414 -14.00 -26.40 11.75
CA ARG A 414 -12.76 -25.70 12.11
C ARG A 414 -11.64 -26.68 12.42
N GLY A 415 -10.45 -26.41 11.88
CA GLY A 415 -9.30 -27.28 12.06
C GLY A 415 -8.45 -27.45 10.81
N PHE A 416 -7.83 -28.62 10.71
CA PHE A 416 -7.09 -29.02 9.53
C PHE A 416 -7.28 -30.51 9.22
N SER A 417 -7.09 -30.87 7.96
CA SER A 417 -7.05 -32.27 7.54
C SER A 417 -6.07 -32.50 6.40
N LEU A 418 -5.28 -33.55 6.54
CA LEU A 418 -4.47 -34.16 5.48
C LEU A 418 -5.14 -35.48 5.10
N ALA A 419 -5.54 -35.61 3.85
CA ALA A 419 -6.24 -36.80 3.36
C ALA A 419 -5.82 -37.15 1.93
N LEU A 420 -6.06 -38.41 1.56
CA LEU A 420 -6.11 -38.81 0.17
C LEU A 420 -7.57 -38.73 -0.29
N GLU A 421 -7.86 -38.01 -1.36
CA GLU A 421 -9.20 -37.86 -1.91
C GLU A 421 -9.17 -38.32 -3.38
N ASN A 422 -9.67 -39.52 -3.66
CA ASN A 422 -9.71 -40.04 -5.04
C ASN A 422 -8.32 -40.07 -5.71
N GLY A 423 -7.31 -40.53 -4.97
CA GLY A 423 -5.91 -40.59 -5.42
C GLY A 423 -5.16 -39.25 -5.41
N ARG A 424 -5.80 -38.17 -4.95
CA ARG A 424 -5.18 -36.84 -4.77
C ARG A 424 -4.75 -36.66 -3.33
N LEU A 425 -3.56 -36.13 -3.09
CA LEU A 425 -3.18 -35.67 -1.76
C LEU A 425 -3.80 -34.28 -1.54
N ALA A 426 -4.52 -34.10 -0.44
CA ALA A 426 -5.24 -32.87 -0.11
C ALA A 426 -4.86 -32.39 1.29
N LEU A 427 -4.53 -31.10 1.42
CA LEU A 427 -4.39 -30.41 2.70
C LEU A 427 -5.44 -29.31 2.77
N ALA A 428 -6.27 -29.34 3.80
CA ALA A 428 -7.28 -28.34 4.09
C ALA A 428 -7.03 -27.71 5.47
N LEU A 429 -7.08 -26.38 5.52
CA LEU A 429 -7.06 -25.53 6.71
C LEU A 429 -8.39 -24.78 6.76
N VAL A 430 -9.15 -24.89 7.85
CA VAL A 430 -10.54 -24.42 7.91
C VAL A 430 -10.75 -23.60 9.18
N HIS A 431 -11.21 -22.36 9.05
CA HIS A 431 -11.78 -21.60 10.16
C HIS A 431 -13.30 -21.78 10.22
N ALA A 432 -13.94 -21.72 9.04
CA ALA A 432 -15.37 -21.93 8.82
C ALA A 432 -15.58 -22.53 7.42
N ALA A 433 -15.99 -23.79 7.34
CA ALA A 433 -16.07 -24.54 6.08
C ALA A 433 -16.90 -23.81 5.01
N GLY A 434 -16.38 -23.74 3.79
CA GLY A 434 -17.00 -23.08 2.64
C GLY A 434 -17.04 -21.54 2.68
N ARG A 435 -16.54 -20.90 3.75
CA ARG A 435 -16.50 -19.43 3.90
C ARG A 435 -15.08 -18.90 4.12
N ASP A 436 -14.33 -19.56 4.98
CA ASP A 436 -12.98 -19.17 5.39
C ASP A 436 -12.12 -20.41 5.54
N GLU A 437 -11.54 -20.83 4.41
CA GLU A 437 -10.76 -22.07 4.29
C GLU A 437 -9.71 -21.96 3.19
N LEU A 438 -8.63 -22.70 3.40
CA LEU A 438 -7.52 -22.81 2.47
C LEU A 438 -7.30 -24.28 2.15
N VAL A 439 -7.47 -24.64 0.88
CA VAL A 439 -7.43 -26.04 0.44
C VAL A 439 -6.57 -26.15 -0.81
N VAL A 440 -5.59 -27.06 -0.78
CA VAL A 440 -4.77 -27.41 -1.95
C VAL A 440 -4.82 -28.91 -2.20
N ARG A 441 -4.81 -29.30 -3.47
CA ARG A 441 -4.88 -30.70 -3.90
C ARG A 441 -3.88 -30.99 -5.01
N THR A 442 -3.26 -32.16 -5.01
CA THR A 442 -2.47 -32.63 -6.15
C THR A 442 -3.39 -33.15 -7.28
N PRO A 443 -2.87 -33.31 -8.50
CA PRO A 443 -3.42 -34.26 -9.47
C PRO A 443 -3.48 -35.69 -8.87
N PRO A 444 -4.30 -36.61 -9.43
CA PRO A 444 -4.47 -37.97 -8.90
C PRO A 444 -3.23 -38.83 -9.18
N LEU A 445 -2.20 -38.66 -8.34
CA LEU A 445 -0.86 -39.25 -8.52
C LEU A 445 -0.57 -40.37 -7.52
N VAL A 446 -1.34 -40.47 -6.44
CA VAL A 446 -1.14 -41.46 -5.38
C VAL A 446 -1.68 -42.81 -5.83
N GLN A 447 -0.80 -43.81 -5.90
CA GLN A 447 -1.13 -45.16 -6.36
C GLN A 447 -1.64 -46.04 -5.22
N GLN A 448 -2.64 -46.88 -5.50
CA GLN A 448 -3.12 -47.87 -4.54
C GLN A 448 -2.15 -49.04 -4.40
N ARG A 449 -2.21 -49.72 -3.24
CA ARG A 449 -1.46 -50.93 -2.91
C ARG A 449 0.05 -50.79 -3.07
N ARG A 450 0.56 -49.59 -2.81
CA ARG A 450 1.98 -49.25 -2.87
C ARG A 450 2.33 -48.30 -1.73
N TRP A 451 3.43 -48.59 -1.02
CA TRP A 451 4.00 -47.67 -0.04
C TRP A 451 4.51 -46.42 -0.74
N GLN A 452 4.00 -45.27 -0.33
CA GLN A 452 4.42 -43.95 -0.81
C GLN A 452 4.58 -43.02 0.38
N HIS A 453 5.55 -42.12 0.30
CA HIS A 453 5.72 -41.08 1.31
C HIS A 453 4.94 -39.85 0.88
N VAL A 454 4.07 -39.35 1.76
CA VAL A 454 3.32 -38.11 1.54
C VAL A 454 3.73 -37.10 2.59
N ALA A 455 3.89 -35.84 2.19
CA ALA A 455 4.12 -34.76 3.14
C ALA A 455 3.42 -33.48 2.69
N ALA A 456 3.10 -32.63 3.66
CA ALA A 456 2.53 -31.32 3.45
C ALA A 456 3.15 -30.31 4.42
N THR A 457 3.47 -29.11 3.92
CA THR A 457 4.05 -28.02 4.70
C THR A 457 3.16 -26.79 4.61
N TYR A 458 3.02 -26.05 5.71
CA TYR A 458 2.39 -24.74 5.78
C TYR A 458 3.36 -23.73 6.37
N ASP A 459 3.49 -22.57 5.73
CA ASP A 459 4.43 -21.51 6.13
C ASP A 459 3.84 -20.45 7.10
N GLY A 460 2.54 -20.54 7.42
CA GLY A 460 1.89 -19.56 8.30
C GLY A 460 1.24 -18.36 7.58
N SER A 461 1.36 -18.25 6.25
CA SER A 461 1.00 -17.03 5.51
C SER A 461 -0.51 -16.76 5.34
N GLY A 462 -1.39 -17.73 5.63
CA GLY A 462 -2.82 -17.65 5.35
C GLY A 462 -3.18 -17.68 3.86
N ARG A 463 -2.21 -18.03 2.99
CA ARG A 463 -2.35 -18.02 1.52
C ARG A 463 -2.03 -19.37 0.91
N ALA A 464 -2.66 -19.69 -0.22
CA ALA A 464 -2.47 -20.96 -0.93
C ALA A 464 -1.01 -21.25 -1.30
N ALA A 465 -0.25 -20.21 -1.66
CA ALA A 465 1.18 -20.33 -1.99
C ALA A 465 2.04 -20.81 -0.81
N GLY A 466 1.54 -20.65 0.42
CA GLY A 466 2.18 -21.13 1.64
C GLY A 466 1.97 -22.62 1.92
N LEU A 467 1.07 -23.29 1.18
CA LEU A 467 0.86 -24.73 1.26
C LEU A 467 1.64 -25.44 0.15
N ARG A 468 2.49 -26.40 0.53
CA ARG A 468 3.23 -27.25 -0.42
C ARG A 468 2.99 -28.72 -0.12
N LEU A 469 2.80 -29.50 -1.18
CA LEU A 469 2.57 -30.94 -1.12
C LEU A 469 3.74 -31.69 -1.75
N TYR A 470 4.10 -32.84 -1.15
CA TYR A 470 5.22 -33.66 -1.59
C TYR A 470 4.79 -35.13 -1.68
N LEU A 471 5.29 -35.81 -2.71
CA LEU A 471 5.12 -37.25 -2.92
C LEU A 471 6.49 -37.88 -3.16
N ASP A 472 6.83 -38.92 -2.38
CA ASP A 472 8.13 -39.59 -2.39
C ASP A 472 9.32 -38.61 -2.33
N GLY A 473 9.18 -37.57 -1.49
CA GLY A 473 10.20 -36.54 -1.27
C GLY A 473 10.29 -35.48 -2.35
N LYS A 474 9.48 -35.53 -3.41
CA LYS A 474 9.48 -34.54 -4.49
C LYS A 474 8.30 -33.58 -4.35
N PRO A 475 8.49 -32.26 -4.54
CA PRO A 475 7.40 -31.32 -4.56
C PRO A 475 6.47 -31.61 -5.73
N VAL A 476 5.16 -31.54 -5.49
CA VAL A 476 4.11 -31.76 -6.48
C VAL A 476 3.31 -30.48 -6.64
N ALA A 477 3.11 -30.06 -7.89
CA ALA A 477 2.23 -28.92 -8.18
C ALA A 477 0.82 -29.20 -7.63
N ALA A 478 0.34 -28.29 -6.79
CA ALA A 478 -0.98 -28.39 -6.19
C ALA A 478 -1.89 -27.29 -6.73
N GLU A 479 -3.14 -27.65 -7.02
CA GLU A 479 -4.18 -26.73 -7.46
C GLU A 479 -4.93 -26.22 -6.23
N PRO A 480 -5.09 -24.89 -6.06
CA PRO A 480 -5.89 -24.36 -4.97
C PRO A 480 -7.37 -24.60 -5.26
N ALA A 481 -8.07 -25.19 -4.30
CA ALA A 481 -9.53 -25.32 -4.32
C ALA A 481 -10.22 -24.19 -3.53
N ALA A 482 -9.53 -23.62 -2.54
CA ALA A 482 -9.93 -22.42 -1.80
C ALA A 482 -8.67 -21.62 -1.40
N THR A 483 -8.72 -20.29 -1.47
CA THR A 483 -7.51 -19.45 -1.54
C THR A 483 -7.29 -18.49 -0.38
N HIS A 484 -8.22 -18.37 0.56
CA HIS A 484 -8.10 -17.41 1.66
C HIS A 484 -8.46 -18.05 3.01
N LEU A 485 -7.60 -17.82 3.99
CA LEU A 485 -7.85 -18.12 5.40
C LEU A 485 -7.52 -16.87 6.21
N ARG A 486 -8.53 -16.26 6.83
CA ARG A 486 -8.39 -15.05 7.66
C ARG A 486 -8.50 -15.36 9.15
N GLY A 487 -9.30 -16.35 9.51
CA GLY A 487 -9.45 -16.80 10.90
C GLY A 487 -8.46 -17.90 11.28
N HIS A 488 -8.47 -18.25 12.57
CA HIS A 488 -7.62 -19.31 13.11
C HIS A 488 -8.20 -20.71 12.85
N ILE A 489 -7.33 -21.71 12.79
CA ILE A 489 -7.71 -23.14 12.66
C ILE A 489 -7.78 -23.85 14.02
N GLN A 490 -7.62 -23.13 15.12
CA GLN A 490 -7.67 -23.69 16.47
C GLN A 490 -9.09 -24.21 16.80
N GLY A 491 -9.22 -25.52 16.98
CA GLY A 491 -10.42 -26.20 17.47
C GLY A 491 -10.13 -27.03 18.74
N ASP A 492 -11.19 -27.49 19.40
CA ASP A 492 -11.11 -28.15 20.72
C ASP A 492 -10.92 -29.68 20.63
N GLU A 493 -11.04 -30.22 19.41
CA GLU A 493 -10.88 -31.65 19.14
C GLU A 493 -9.44 -32.15 19.27
N VAL A 494 -9.31 -33.46 19.49
CA VAL A 494 -8.01 -34.14 19.59
C VAL A 494 -7.43 -34.36 18.19
N LEU A 495 -6.10 -34.34 18.06
CA LEU A 495 -5.45 -34.77 16.82
C LEU A 495 -5.65 -36.27 16.62
N THR A 496 -6.12 -36.66 15.44
CA THR A 496 -6.31 -38.06 15.06
C THR A 496 -5.49 -38.45 13.84
N ILE A 497 -5.10 -39.72 13.76
CA ILE A 497 -4.46 -40.36 12.59
C ILE A 497 -5.35 -41.49 12.12
N GLY A 498 -5.63 -41.55 10.81
CA GLY A 498 -6.55 -42.52 10.22
C GLY A 498 -8.04 -42.16 10.35
N ARG A 499 -8.34 -40.95 10.86
CA ARG A 499 -9.69 -40.38 10.96
C ARG A 499 -9.58 -38.85 10.88
N SER A 500 -10.66 -38.16 10.49
CA SER A 500 -10.72 -36.70 10.52
C SER A 500 -11.88 -36.16 11.35
N ASN A 501 -13.03 -36.84 11.35
CA ASN A 501 -14.18 -36.56 12.22
C ASN A 501 -14.96 -37.85 12.57
N PRO A 502 -15.92 -37.82 13.51
CA PRO A 502 -16.67 -39.00 13.91
C PRO A 502 -17.45 -39.71 12.78
N GLU A 503 -17.80 -39.02 11.70
CA GLU A 503 -18.54 -39.57 10.56
C GLU A 503 -17.64 -39.99 9.37
N SER A 504 -16.33 -39.73 9.47
CA SER A 504 -15.35 -40.04 8.44
C SER A 504 -14.95 -41.52 8.50
N PHE A 505 -15.64 -42.33 7.71
CA PHE A 505 -15.23 -43.69 7.38
C PHE A 505 -14.46 -43.69 6.07
N PHE A 506 -13.49 -44.61 5.91
CA PHE A 506 -12.92 -44.86 4.60
C PHE A 506 -14.02 -45.37 3.67
N ARG A 507 -14.29 -44.61 2.61
CA ARG A 507 -15.31 -44.93 1.61
C ARG A 507 -14.72 -45.58 0.37
#